data_AF-A0A0C2I7D0-F1
#
_entry.id   AF-A0A0C2I7D0-F1
#
_cell.length_a   1.000
_cell.length_b   1.000
_cell.length_c   1.000
_cell.angle_alpha   90.00
_cell.angle_beta   90.00
_cell.angle_gamma   90.00
#
_symmetry.space_group_name_H-M   'P 1'
#
loop_
_entity.id
_entity.type
_entity.pdbx_description
1 polymer ?
#
loop_
_entity_poly.entity_id
_entity_poly.type
_entity_poly.pdbx_seq_one_letter_code
_entity_poly.pdbx_strand_id
1 'polypeptide(L)'
;MEDTQNLTDRFDAYCEQCENLIIPRLPLPKDQKDKEIGLLVAEGKKLLCMVQVLGLFSENEGFDEIYPSYIKYLRLPGIIGSVLCLRSTDRQAALRESLEFFKIFFSYILNYSIFDQETIRRLESVLSIDQPDDIYSRDQKIKFYKLRKLTENKLNKLKMTVAANPDLEDDDTKREIHKSQIYLLLEDCISNYMFCKNELKLLNSRTDQQTDGTKVPKGTPKTKSPFVLLRLDKMNNVFGMGYPSQPTMSQEEYLQYELKTGKIVKNYGEKTTNQNTQHSDDDDNDENIMKKREWDEFKDGCIVL
;
A
#
# COMPACT_ATOMS: atom_id res chain seq x y z
N MET A 1 7.06 -23.92 -31.57
CA MET A 1 8.19 -23.70 -30.64
C MET A 1 8.89 -22.37 -30.91
N GLU A 2 9.14 -22.00 -32.17
CA GLU A 2 9.75 -20.69 -32.51
C GLU A 2 8.84 -19.51 -32.15
N ASP A 3 7.53 -19.59 -32.46
CA ASP A 3 6.56 -18.54 -32.12
C ASP A 3 6.37 -18.35 -30.60
N THR A 4 6.43 -19.44 -29.83
CA THR A 4 6.30 -19.42 -28.37
C THR A 4 7.55 -18.86 -27.67
N GLN A 5 8.73 -19.11 -28.23
CA GLN A 5 9.96 -18.51 -27.73
C GLN A 5 9.99 -17.01 -28.03
N ASN A 6 9.61 -16.61 -29.25
CA ASN A 6 9.47 -15.21 -29.61
C ASN A 6 8.48 -14.46 -28.70
N LEU A 7 7.35 -15.09 -28.37
CA LEU A 7 6.36 -14.54 -27.44
C LEU A 7 6.94 -14.36 -26.03
N THR A 8 7.70 -15.35 -25.56
CA THR A 8 8.34 -15.34 -24.23
C THR A 8 9.30 -14.17 -24.10
N ASP A 9 10.21 -14.02 -25.06
CA ASP A 9 11.24 -12.98 -25.05
C ASP A 9 10.61 -11.57 -25.14
N ARG A 10 9.60 -11.41 -26.01
CA ARG A 10 8.87 -10.14 -26.13
C ARG A 10 8.08 -9.78 -24.87
N PHE A 11 7.46 -10.77 -24.23
CA PHE A 11 6.72 -10.56 -23.00
C PHE A 11 7.64 -10.14 -21.84
N ASP A 12 8.80 -10.78 -21.72
CA ASP A 12 9.75 -10.47 -20.65
C ASP A 12 10.33 -9.06 -20.85
N ALA A 13 10.71 -8.69 -22.09
CA ALA A 13 11.12 -7.33 -22.44
C ALA A 13 10.00 -6.29 -22.19
N TYR A 14 8.75 -6.62 -22.51
CA TYR A 14 7.60 -5.77 -22.27
C TYR A 14 7.40 -5.50 -20.77
N CYS A 15 7.53 -6.52 -19.92
CA CYS A 15 7.41 -6.37 -18.47
C CYS A 15 8.50 -5.45 -17.90
N GLU A 16 9.75 -5.61 -18.32
CA GLU A 16 10.85 -4.75 -17.87
C GLU A 16 10.62 -3.27 -18.26
N GLN A 17 10.15 -3.01 -19.48
CA GLN A 17 9.83 -1.65 -19.92
C GLN A 17 8.67 -1.04 -19.10
N CYS A 18 7.66 -1.85 -18.77
CA CYS A 18 6.54 -1.40 -17.94
C CYS A 18 6.97 -1.10 -16.49
N GLU A 19 7.82 -1.93 -15.90
CA GLU A 19 8.37 -1.70 -14.56
C GLU A 19 9.20 -0.41 -14.50
N ASN A 20 10.05 -0.18 -15.50
CA ASN A 20 10.83 1.05 -15.62
C ASN A 20 9.97 2.32 -15.77
N LEU A 21 8.78 2.20 -16.39
CA LEU A 21 7.85 3.32 -16.53
C LEU A 21 7.08 3.62 -15.24
N ILE A 22 6.70 2.59 -14.49
CA ILE A 22 5.97 2.72 -13.21
C ILE A 22 6.88 3.28 -12.13
N ILE A 23 8.14 2.85 -12.09
CA ILE A 23 9.17 3.32 -11.15
C ILE A 23 10.27 4.01 -11.96
N PRO A 24 10.02 5.22 -12.49
CA PRO A 24 10.98 5.89 -13.33
C PRO A 24 12.21 6.29 -12.50
N ARG A 25 13.41 5.91 -12.97
CA ARG A 25 14.68 6.34 -12.36
C ARG A 25 14.85 7.86 -12.42
N LEU A 26 14.21 8.52 -13.40
CA LEU A 26 14.21 9.96 -13.60
C LEU A 26 12.82 10.43 -14.07
N PRO A 27 12.27 11.55 -13.58
CA PRO A 27 11.00 12.07 -14.05
C PRO A 27 11.04 12.38 -15.55
N LEU A 28 10.16 11.73 -16.30
CA LEU A 28 9.99 11.94 -17.74
C LEU A 28 9.06 13.13 -18.00
N PRO A 29 9.31 13.95 -19.05
CA PRO A 29 8.35 14.94 -19.52
C PRO A 29 7.00 14.29 -19.83
N LYS A 30 5.90 14.99 -19.54
CA LYS A 30 4.53 14.47 -19.68
C LYS A 30 4.25 13.91 -21.08
N ASP A 31 4.63 14.64 -22.12
CA ASP A 31 4.36 14.25 -23.51
C ASP A 31 5.18 13.03 -23.94
N GLN A 32 6.43 12.93 -23.46
CA GLN A 32 7.27 11.77 -23.70
C GLN A 32 6.70 10.54 -23.00
N LYS A 33 6.28 10.69 -21.74
CA LYS A 33 5.68 9.62 -20.94
C LYS A 33 4.41 9.08 -21.61
N ASP A 34 3.51 9.96 -22.05
CA ASP A 34 2.26 9.55 -22.71
C ASP A 34 2.51 8.85 -24.06
N LYS A 35 3.56 9.25 -24.80
CA LYS A 35 3.99 8.56 -26.02
C LYS A 35 4.52 7.16 -25.72
N GLU A 36 5.37 7.01 -24.71
CA GLU A 36 5.90 5.70 -24.26
C GLU A 36 4.76 4.79 -23.77
N ILE A 37 3.81 5.33 -23.00
CA ILE A 37 2.58 4.62 -22.60
C ILE A 37 1.82 4.12 -23.82
N GLY A 38 1.61 4.97 -24.84
CA GLY A 38 0.91 4.58 -26.06
C GLY A 38 1.58 3.42 -26.80
N LEU A 39 2.91 3.43 -26.88
CA LEU A 39 3.69 2.35 -27.50
C LEU A 39 3.59 1.04 -26.70
N LEU A 40 3.72 1.12 -25.37
CA LEU A 40 3.62 -0.05 -24.49
C LEU A 40 2.21 -0.65 -24.53
N VAL A 41 1.15 0.16 -24.46
CA VAL A 41 -0.22 -0.34 -24.56
C VAL A 41 -0.47 -1.02 -25.90
N ALA A 42 0.05 -0.47 -27.00
CA ALA A 42 -0.06 -1.09 -28.32
C ALA A 42 0.67 -2.44 -28.37
N GLU A 43 1.86 -2.54 -27.77
CA GLU A 43 2.63 -3.78 -27.70
C GLU A 43 1.96 -4.83 -26.80
N GLY A 44 1.49 -4.43 -25.61
CA GLY A 44 0.75 -5.30 -24.71
C GLY A 44 -0.51 -5.88 -25.35
N LYS A 45 -1.26 -5.08 -26.13
CA LYS A 45 -2.41 -5.56 -26.92
C LYS A 45 -2.01 -6.57 -27.99
N LYS A 46 -0.88 -6.38 -28.67
CA LYS A 46 -0.35 -7.36 -29.64
C LYS A 46 0.00 -8.68 -28.95
N LEU A 47 0.68 -8.62 -27.81
CA LEU A 47 1.02 -9.81 -27.02
C LEU A 47 -0.23 -10.54 -26.55
N LEU A 48 -1.24 -9.81 -26.07
CA LEU A 48 -2.53 -10.39 -25.68
C LEU A 48 -3.21 -11.10 -26.86
N CYS A 49 -3.20 -10.48 -28.05
CA CYS A 49 -3.75 -11.10 -29.26
C CYS A 49 -2.98 -12.37 -29.66
N MET A 50 -1.64 -12.36 -29.57
CA MET A 50 -0.83 -13.56 -29.83
C MET A 50 -1.18 -14.70 -28.89
N VAL A 51 -1.31 -14.42 -27.59
CA VAL A 51 -1.71 -15.40 -26.58
C VAL A 51 -3.09 -16.00 -26.89
N GLN A 52 -4.05 -15.17 -27.32
CA GLN A 52 -5.38 -15.62 -27.71
C GLN A 52 -5.36 -16.49 -28.98
N VAL A 53 -4.59 -16.10 -30.01
CA VAL A 53 -4.44 -16.86 -31.26
C VAL A 53 -3.78 -18.22 -31.02
N LEU A 54 -2.81 -18.28 -30.11
CA LEU A 54 -2.17 -19.54 -29.72
C LEU A 54 -3.08 -20.46 -28.89
N GLY A 55 -4.21 -19.96 -28.38
CA GLY A 55 -5.17 -20.76 -27.61
C GLY A 55 -4.57 -21.36 -26.33
N LEU A 56 -3.68 -20.63 -25.65
CA LEU A 56 -2.96 -21.12 -24.46
C LEU A 56 -3.84 -21.29 -23.21
N PHE A 57 -5.09 -20.84 -23.29
CA PHE A 57 -6.00 -20.65 -22.18
C PHE A 57 -7.41 -21.06 -22.61
N SER A 58 -8.07 -21.88 -21.80
CA SER A 58 -9.45 -22.29 -21.98
C SER A 58 -10.28 -21.93 -20.75
N GLU A 59 -11.51 -21.45 -20.94
CA GLU A 59 -12.41 -21.09 -19.84
C GLU A 59 -12.81 -22.28 -18.96
N ASN A 60 -12.64 -23.51 -19.46
CA ASN A 60 -13.00 -24.74 -18.75
C ASN A 60 -11.83 -25.41 -18.02
N GLU A 61 -10.64 -24.79 -18.03
CA GLU A 61 -9.44 -25.32 -17.37
C GLU A 61 -9.28 -24.80 -15.94
N GLY A 62 -8.75 -25.64 -15.07
CA GLY A 62 -8.30 -25.21 -13.73
C GLY A 62 -6.91 -24.55 -13.76
N PHE A 63 -6.56 -23.77 -12.74
CA PHE A 63 -5.22 -23.16 -12.65
C PHE A 63 -4.07 -24.19 -12.74
N ASP A 64 -4.26 -25.38 -12.17
CA ASP A 64 -3.24 -26.44 -12.16
C ASP A 64 -3.05 -27.11 -13.53
N GLU A 65 -4.02 -26.97 -14.44
CA GLU A 65 -3.98 -27.55 -15.78
C GLU A 65 -3.18 -26.69 -16.77
N ILE A 66 -2.95 -25.41 -16.43
CA ILE A 66 -2.12 -24.51 -17.23
C ILE A 66 -0.66 -24.92 -17.12
N TYR A 67 0.01 -25.01 -18.28
CA TYR A 67 1.45 -25.24 -18.34
C TYR A 67 2.23 -24.12 -17.61
N PRO A 68 3.16 -24.44 -16.70
CA PRO A 68 3.78 -23.44 -15.81
C PRO A 68 4.38 -22.22 -16.52
N SER A 69 5.04 -22.42 -17.66
CA SER A 69 5.64 -21.32 -18.42
C SER A 69 4.63 -20.36 -19.06
N TYR A 70 3.37 -20.77 -19.20
CA TYR A 70 2.32 -19.94 -19.81
C TYR A 70 1.55 -19.12 -18.77
N ILE A 71 1.60 -19.51 -17.49
CA ILE A 71 0.91 -18.82 -16.39
C ILE A 71 1.28 -17.33 -16.36
N LYS A 72 2.53 -16.99 -16.70
CA LYS A 72 3.00 -15.60 -16.71
C LYS A 72 2.16 -14.67 -17.58
N TYR A 73 1.55 -15.18 -18.65
CA TYR A 73 0.72 -14.40 -19.58
C TYR A 73 -0.65 -14.01 -19.01
N LEU A 74 -1.15 -14.68 -17.98
CA LEU A 74 -2.40 -14.28 -17.29
C LEU A 74 -2.33 -12.86 -16.73
N ARG A 75 -1.11 -12.36 -16.48
CA ARG A 75 -0.85 -11.00 -15.96
C ARG A 75 -1.04 -9.90 -17.01
N LEU A 76 -1.04 -10.22 -18.31
CA LEU A 76 -1.04 -9.25 -19.40
C LEU A 76 -2.12 -8.17 -19.25
N PRO A 77 -3.42 -8.51 -19.06
CA PRO A 77 -4.45 -7.48 -18.96
C PRO A 77 -4.25 -6.56 -17.74
N GLY A 78 -3.82 -7.12 -16.60
CA GLY A 78 -3.55 -6.34 -15.38
C GLY A 78 -2.38 -5.34 -15.56
N ILE A 79 -1.33 -5.75 -16.28
CA ILE A 79 -0.19 -4.87 -16.60
C ILE A 79 -0.65 -3.76 -17.56
N ILE A 80 -1.40 -4.10 -18.62
CA ILE A 80 -1.92 -3.11 -19.59
C ILE A 80 -2.81 -2.09 -18.88
N GLY A 81 -3.73 -2.55 -18.02
CA GLY A 81 -4.60 -1.68 -17.22
C GLY A 81 -3.79 -0.73 -16.31
N SER A 82 -2.75 -1.25 -15.65
CA SER A 82 -1.88 -0.46 -14.78
C SER A 82 -1.08 0.60 -15.54
N VAL A 83 -0.59 0.29 -16.74
CA VAL A 83 0.12 1.26 -17.59
C VAL A 83 -0.83 2.35 -18.10
N LEU A 84 -2.07 2.00 -18.47
CA LEU A 84 -3.11 2.96 -18.85
C LEU A 84 -3.45 3.94 -17.73
N CYS A 85 -3.39 3.51 -16.46
CA CYS A 85 -3.58 4.38 -15.29
C CYS A 85 -2.57 5.52 -15.21
N LEU A 86 -1.43 5.44 -15.92
CA LEU A 86 -0.41 6.49 -15.91
C LEU A 86 -0.64 7.57 -16.97
N ARG A 87 -1.57 7.34 -17.91
CA ARG A 87 -1.80 8.21 -19.06
C ARG A 87 -2.50 9.49 -18.66
N SER A 88 -1.99 10.62 -19.14
CA SER A 88 -2.57 11.93 -18.86
C SER A 88 -3.44 12.49 -19.98
N THR A 89 -3.09 12.21 -21.24
CA THR A 89 -3.88 12.53 -22.43
C THR A 89 -5.13 11.66 -22.52
N ASP A 90 -6.26 12.26 -22.90
CA ASP A 90 -7.57 11.60 -22.98
C ASP A 90 -7.92 10.81 -21.70
N ARG A 91 -7.59 11.40 -20.54
CA ARG A 91 -7.60 10.74 -19.24
C ARG A 91 -8.87 9.91 -18.99
N GLN A 92 -10.04 10.48 -19.26
CA GLN A 92 -11.32 9.80 -19.04
C GLN A 92 -11.47 8.55 -19.93
N ALA A 93 -11.02 8.59 -21.18
CA ALA A 93 -11.02 7.42 -22.07
C ALA A 93 -9.99 6.38 -21.61
N ALA A 94 -8.78 6.82 -21.23
CA ALA A 94 -7.74 5.95 -20.70
C ALA A 94 -8.17 5.21 -19.41
N LEU A 95 -8.87 5.91 -18.51
CA LEU A 95 -9.43 5.33 -17.29
C LEU A 95 -10.51 4.28 -17.60
N ARG A 96 -11.44 4.56 -18.54
CA ARG A 96 -12.45 3.56 -18.95
C ARG A 96 -11.79 2.33 -19.53
N GLU A 97 -10.82 2.51 -20.41
CA GLU A 97 -10.08 1.41 -21.02
C GLU A 97 -9.31 0.60 -19.98
N SER A 98 -8.65 1.26 -19.03
CA SER A 98 -7.97 0.62 -17.91
C SER A 98 -8.92 -0.26 -17.08
N LEU A 99 -10.12 0.23 -16.77
CA LEU A 99 -11.15 -0.52 -16.05
C LEU A 99 -11.56 -1.80 -16.80
N GLU A 100 -11.70 -1.74 -18.13
CA GLU A 100 -12.02 -2.94 -18.93
C GLU A 100 -10.88 -3.97 -18.88
N PHE A 101 -9.62 -3.54 -18.99
CA PHE A 101 -8.48 -4.45 -18.85
C PHE A 101 -8.36 -5.08 -17.45
N PHE A 102 -8.68 -4.33 -16.39
CA PHE A 102 -8.74 -4.90 -15.04
C PHE A 102 -9.86 -5.93 -14.91
N LYS A 103 -11.06 -5.68 -15.47
CA LYS A 103 -12.15 -6.66 -15.48
C LYS A 103 -11.75 -7.95 -16.20
N ILE A 104 -11.05 -7.85 -17.33
CA ILE A 104 -10.52 -9.02 -18.04
C ILE A 104 -9.55 -9.79 -17.12
N PHE A 105 -8.58 -9.11 -16.50
CA PHE A 105 -7.67 -9.75 -15.56
C PHE A 105 -8.39 -10.44 -14.39
N PHE A 106 -9.39 -9.78 -13.82
CA PHE A 106 -10.19 -10.34 -12.72
C PHE A 106 -11.00 -11.54 -13.17
N SER A 107 -11.54 -11.54 -14.40
CA SER A 107 -12.24 -12.70 -14.96
C SER A 107 -11.33 -13.92 -15.08
N TYR A 108 -10.05 -13.75 -15.44
CA TYR A 108 -9.08 -14.85 -15.43
C TYR A 108 -8.89 -15.42 -14.03
N ILE A 109 -8.76 -14.56 -13.02
CA ILE A 109 -8.59 -15.00 -11.63
C ILE A 109 -9.80 -15.82 -11.15
N LEU A 110 -11.01 -15.37 -11.50
CA LEU A 110 -12.26 -16.02 -11.13
C LEU A 110 -12.44 -17.35 -11.87
N ASN A 111 -12.28 -17.38 -13.20
CA ASN A 111 -12.51 -18.56 -14.01
C ASN A 111 -11.53 -19.69 -13.66
N TYR A 112 -10.23 -19.38 -13.52
CA TYR A 112 -9.21 -20.38 -13.17
C TYR A 112 -9.18 -20.72 -11.67
N SER A 113 -9.96 -20.04 -10.83
CA SER A 113 -10.00 -20.25 -9.38
C SER A 113 -8.60 -20.25 -8.73
N ILE A 114 -7.77 -19.27 -9.12
CA ILE A 114 -6.33 -19.21 -8.78
C ILE A 114 -6.11 -19.07 -7.27
N PHE A 115 -7.01 -18.36 -6.59
CA PHE A 115 -6.91 -18.01 -5.17
C PHE A 115 -8.04 -18.62 -4.34
N ASP A 116 -7.89 -18.51 -3.03
CA ASP A 116 -8.84 -19.00 -2.06
C ASP A 116 -10.17 -18.23 -2.07
N GLN A 117 -11.20 -18.84 -1.49
CA GLN A 117 -12.54 -18.28 -1.46
C GLN A 117 -12.60 -16.89 -0.78
N GLU A 118 -11.72 -16.61 0.19
CA GLU A 118 -11.66 -15.30 0.83
C GLU A 118 -11.24 -14.22 -0.19
N THR A 119 -10.17 -14.47 -0.95
CA THR A 119 -9.69 -13.56 -1.99
C THR A 119 -10.73 -13.38 -3.10
N ILE A 120 -11.40 -14.46 -3.52
CA ILE A 120 -12.45 -14.41 -4.55
C ILE A 120 -13.62 -13.54 -4.09
N ARG A 121 -14.18 -13.77 -2.90
CA ARG A 121 -15.28 -12.96 -2.36
C ARG A 121 -14.92 -11.49 -2.26
N ARG A 122 -13.66 -11.21 -1.88
CA ARG A 122 -13.15 -9.84 -1.84
C ARG A 122 -13.12 -9.24 -3.24
N LEU A 123 -12.66 -9.97 -4.25
CA LEU A 123 -12.61 -9.47 -5.62
C LEU A 123 -14.02 -9.21 -6.19
N GLU A 124 -14.96 -10.11 -5.91
CA GLU A 124 -16.38 -9.95 -6.28
C GLU A 124 -17.00 -8.71 -5.61
N SER A 125 -16.66 -8.43 -4.35
CA SER A 125 -17.11 -7.20 -3.70
C SER A 125 -16.58 -5.97 -4.42
N VAL A 126 -15.29 -5.92 -4.77
CA VAL A 126 -14.69 -4.80 -5.53
C VAL A 126 -15.38 -4.55 -6.88
N LEU A 127 -15.79 -5.63 -7.56
CA LEU A 127 -16.44 -5.58 -8.87
C LEU A 127 -17.90 -5.09 -8.81
N SER A 128 -18.55 -5.16 -7.65
CA SER A 128 -19.95 -4.79 -7.51
C SER A 128 -20.21 -3.30 -7.81
N ILE A 129 -21.43 -3.02 -8.28
CA ILE A 129 -21.82 -1.69 -8.79
C ILE A 129 -22.06 -0.73 -7.61
N ASP A 130 -22.82 -1.19 -6.60
CA ASP A 130 -23.28 -0.40 -5.44
C ASP A 130 -22.25 -0.30 -4.30
N GLN A 131 -20.97 -0.23 -4.66
CA GLN A 131 -19.89 -0.24 -3.68
C GLN A 131 -19.83 1.08 -2.88
N PRO A 132 -19.67 1.00 -1.54
CA PRO A 132 -19.38 2.18 -0.74
C PRO A 132 -18.03 2.80 -1.13
N ASP A 133 -17.86 4.11 -0.89
CA ASP A 133 -16.63 4.83 -1.26
C ASP A 133 -15.40 4.31 -0.47
N ASP A 134 -15.58 3.71 0.72
CA ASP A 134 -14.55 2.95 1.44
C ASP A 134 -15.04 1.52 1.71
N ILE A 135 -14.41 0.55 1.06
CA ILE A 135 -14.81 -0.86 1.10
C ILE A 135 -14.21 -1.58 2.32
N TYR A 136 -13.05 -1.12 2.79
CA TYR A 136 -12.26 -1.85 3.78
C TYR A 136 -12.08 -1.10 5.09
N SER A 137 -12.34 -1.81 6.19
CA SER A 137 -12.01 -1.33 7.53
C SER A 137 -10.50 -1.17 7.70
N ARG A 138 -10.09 -0.39 8.71
CA ARG A 138 -8.67 -0.22 9.05
C ARG A 138 -7.98 -1.56 9.29
N ASP A 139 -8.63 -2.47 9.99
CA ASP A 139 -8.04 -3.77 10.35
C ASP A 139 -7.89 -4.67 9.12
N GLN A 140 -8.84 -4.61 8.18
CA GLN A 140 -8.71 -5.28 6.89
C GLN A 140 -7.55 -4.74 6.07
N LYS A 141 -7.38 -3.40 6.00
CA LYS A 141 -6.22 -2.77 5.33
C LYS A 141 -4.90 -3.24 5.95
N ILE A 142 -4.83 -3.36 7.28
CA ILE A 142 -3.65 -3.90 7.98
C ILE A 142 -3.43 -5.38 7.63
N LYS A 143 -4.49 -6.20 7.59
CA LYS A 143 -4.43 -7.61 7.19
C LYS A 143 -3.85 -7.75 5.78
N PHE A 144 -4.38 -7.01 4.81
CA PHE A 144 -3.91 -7.08 3.42
C PHE A 144 -2.47 -6.59 3.28
N TYR A 145 -2.07 -5.53 4.00
CA TYR A 145 -0.69 -5.08 4.02
C TYR A 145 0.27 -6.16 4.55
N LYS A 146 -0.09 -6.82 5.65
CA LYS A 146 0.71 -7.94 6.20
C LYS A 146 0.80 -9.09 5.20
N LEU A 147 -0.32 -9.48 4.58
CA LEU A 147 -0.37 -10.57 3.61
C LEU A 147 0.48 -10.27 2.37
N ARG A 148 0.33 -9.08 1.79
CA ARG A 148 1.18 -8.59 0.69
C ARG A 148 2.66 -8.72 1.03
N LYS A 149 3.07 -8.21 2.19
CA LYS A 149 4.48 -8.27 2.63
C LYS A 149 4.99 -9.70 2.81
N LEU A 150 4.15 -10.61 3.32
CA LEU A 150 4.50 -12.02 3.43
C LEU A 150 4.71 -12.65 2.05
N THR A 151 3.84 -12.36 1.09
CA THR A 151 3.95 -12.86 -0.29
C THR A 151 5.18 -12.28 -1.00
N GLU A 152 5.49 -10.99 -0.83
CA GLU A 152 6.72 -10.38 -1.36
C GLU A 152 7.97 -11.08 -0.80
N ASN A 153 8.01 -11.31 0.51
CA ASN A 153 9.11 -12.03 1.15
C ASN A 153 9.23 -13.47 0.64
N LYS A 154 8.11 -14.17 0.46
CA LYS A 154 8.08 -15.53 -0.11
C LYS A 154 8.63 -15.54 -1.52
N LEU A 155 8.15 -14.65 -2.38
CA LEU A 155 8.60 -14.52 -3.77
C LEU A 155 10.09 -14.23 -3.85
N ASN A 156 10.60 -13.33 -3.02
CA ASN A 156 12.04 -13.01 -2.98
C ASN A 156 12.87 -14.23 -2.56
N LYS A 157 12.44 -14.97 -1.54
CA LYS A 157 13.11 -16.22 -1.13
C LYS A 157 13.14 -17.24 -2.27
N LEU A 158 12.00 -17.48 -2.92
CA LEU A 158 11.90 -18.43 -4.05
C LEU A 158 12.80 -18.02 -5.22
N LYS A 159 12.81 -16.74 -5.58
CA LYS A 159 13.71 -16.22 -6.61
C LYS A 159 15.19 -16.38 -6.23
N MET A 160 15.54 -16.13 -4.97
CA MET A 160 16.93 -16.32 -4.49
C MET A 160 17.35 -17.79 -4.50
N THR A 161 16.46 -18.72 -4.12
CA THR A 161 16.76 -20.15 -4.14
C THR A 161 16.94 -20.68 -5.56
N VAL A 162 16.08 -20.25 -6.49
CA VAL A 162 16.20 -20.60 -7.92
C VAL A 162 17.46 -20.00 -8.54
N ALA A 163 17.79 -18.74 -8.22
CA ALA A 163 19.01 -18.12 -8.72
C ALA A 163 20.30 -18.79 -8.19
N ALA A 164 20.27 -19.31 -6.96
CA ALA A 164 21.40 -20.03 -6.37
C ALA A 164 21.52 -21.46 -6.91
N ASN A 165 20.39 -22.12 -7.18
CA ASN A 165 20.35 -23.49 -7.68
C ASN A 165 19.32 -23.60 -8.82
N PRO A 166 19.75 -23.37 -10.08
CA PRO A 166 18.85 -23.42 -11.24
C PRO A 166 18.16 -24.78 -11.42
N ASP A 167 18.80 -25.87 -10.99
CA ASP A 167 18.24 -27.23 -11.07
C ASP A 167 17.01 -27.43 -10.16
N LEU A 168 16.76 -26.52 -9.21
CA LEU A 168 15.56 -26.55 -8.36
C LEU A 168 14.36 -25.83 -8.99
N GLU A 169 14.48 -25.29 -10.20
CA GLU A 169 13.38 -24.65 -10.93
C GLU A 169 12.49 -25.69 -11.64
N ASP A 170 11.87 -26.54 -10.83
CA ASP A 170 10.83 -27.46 -11.27
C ASP A 170 9.51 -26.73 -11.62
N ASP A 171 8.58 -27.46 -12.22
CA ASP A 171 7.30 -26.92 -12.67
C ASP A 171 6.43 -26.40 -11.52
N ASP A 172 6.58 -26.99 -10.32
CA ASP A 172 5.88 -26.57 -9.10
C ASP A 172 6.42 -25.25 -8.55
N THR A 173 7.75 -25.08 -8.49
CA THR A 173 8.35 -23.80 -8.09
C THR A 173 8.04 -22.70 -9.09
N LYS A 174 8.03 -22.96 -10.40
CA LYS A 174 7.60 -21.99 -11.43
C LYS A 174 6.15 -21.56 -11.20
N ARG A 175 5.26 -22.52 -10.96
CA ARG A 175 3.85 -22.26 -10.66
C ARG A 175 3.70 -21.39 -9.43
N GLU A 176 4.43 -21.69 -8.36
CA GLU A 176 4.38 -20.92 -7.11
C GLU A 176 4.93 -19.50 -7.26
N ILE A 177 6.01 -19.32 -8.02
CA ILE A 177 6.57 -18.01 -8.36
C ILE A 177 5.53 -17.19 -9.14
N HIS A 178 4.94 -17.75 -10.19
CA HIS A 178 3.95 -17.04 -10.99
C HIS A 178 2.67 -16.76 -10.22
N LYS A 179 2.20 -17.69 -9.39
CA LYS A 179 1.05 -17.49 -8.50
C LYS A 179 1.29 -16.33 -7.54
N SER A 180 2.48 -16.26 -6.94
CA SER A 180 2.88 -15.15 -6.06
C SER A 180 2.94 -13.81 -6.82
N GLN A 181 3.45 -13.81 -8.05
CA GLN A 181 3.46 -12.61 -8.91
C GLN A 181 2.05 -12.14 -9.29
N ILE A 182 1.15 -13.06 -9.65
CA ILE A 182 -0.26 -12.75 -9.94
C ILE A 182 -0.94 -12.16 -8.71
N TYR A 183 -0.67 -12.70 -7.51
CA TYR A 183 -1.25 -12.19 -6.28
C TYR A 183 -0.83 -10.73 -6.01
N LEU A 184 0.46 -10.41 -6.14
CA LEU A 184 0.93 -9.04 -5.94
C LEU A 184 0.32 -8.08 -6.96
N LEU A 185 0.26 -8.50 -8.24
CA LEU A 185 -0.38 -7.73 -9.29
C LEU A 185 -1.88 -7.54 -9.02
N LEU A 186 -2.57 -8.55 -8.48
CA LEU A 186 -3.98 -8.46 -8.09
C LEU A 186 -4.22 -7.37 -7.04
N GLU A 187 -3.41 -7.33 -5.99
CA GLU A 187 -3.53 -6.28 -4.97
C GLU A 187 -3.36 -4.87 -5.57
N ASP A 188 -2.37 -4.70 -6.45
CA ASP A 188 -2.13 -3.43 -7.13
C ASP A 188 -3.28 -3.09 -8.10
N CYS A 189 -3.81 -4.07 -8.84
CA CYS A 189 -4.94 -3.89 -9.74
C CYS A 189 -6.23 -3.53 -9.00
N ILE A 190 -6.51 -4.16 -7.84
CA ILE A 190 -7.68 -3.83 -7.01
C ILE A 190 -7.62 -2.36 -6.57
N SER A 191 -6.46 -1.96 -6.05
CA SER A 191 -6.21 -0.58 -5.62
C SER A 191 -6.40 0.40 -6.79
N ASN A 192 -5.73 0.14 -7.92
CA ASN A 192 -5.81 0.96 -9.12
C ASN A 192 -7.24 1.01 -9.71
N TYR A 193 -7.96 -0.09 -9.70
CA TYR A 193 -9.35 -0.17 -10.16
C TYR A 193 -10.26 0.75 -9.34
N MET A 194 -10.15 0.69 -8.00
CA MET A 194 -10.89 1.59 -7.10
C MET A 194 -10.54 3.06 -7.35
N PHE A 195 -9.26 3.39 -7.50
CA PHE A 195 -8.82 4.75 -7.81
C PHE A 195 -9.38 5.23 -9.15
N CYS A 196 -9.32 4.41 -10.20
CA CYS A 196 -9.86 4.75 -11.51
C CYS A 196 -11.37 4.96 -11.49
N LYS A 197 -12.12 4.08 -10.79
CA LYS A 197 -13.57 4.18 -10.64
C LYS A 197 -13.96 5.49 -9.95
N ASN A 198 -13.27 5.83 -8.86
CA ASN A 198 -13.50 7.06 -8.09
C ASN A 198 -13.10 8.32 -8.88
N GLU A 199 -11.96 8.30 -9.57
CA GLU A 199 -11.52 9.39 -10.41
C GLU A 199 -12.52 9.64 -11.55
N LEU A 200 -13.02 8.58 -12.19
CA LEU A 200 -14.01 8.69 -13.25
C LEU A 200 -15.33 9.28 -12.74
N LYS A 201 -15.79 8.86 -11.55
CA LYS A 201 -16.97 9.43 -10.86
C LYS A 201 -16.79 10.94 -10.68
N LEU A 202 -15.63 11.38 -10.20
CA LEU A 202 -15.31 12.80 -10.00
C LEU A 202 -15.22 13.60 -11.31
N LEU A 203 -14.62 13.03 -12.35
CA LEU A 203 -14.51 13.67 -13.68
C LEU A 203 -15.89 13.85 -14.33
N ASN A 204 -16.77 12.86 -14.21
CA ASN A 204 -18.13 12.94 -14.73
C ASN A 204 -18.94 14.04 -14.00
N SER A 205 -18.90 14.06 -12.66
CA SER A 205 -19.61 15.09 -11.89
C SER A 205 -19.17 16.53 -12.19
N ARG A 206 -17.92 16.74 -12.62
CA ARG A 206 -17.43 18.05 -13.08
C ARG A 206 -18.01 18.47 -14.43
N THR A 207 -18.27 17.50 -15.31
CA THR A 207 -18.82 17.76 -16.65
C THR A 207 -20.28 18.18 -16.54
N ASP A 208 -21.06 17.53 -15.68
CA ASP A 208 -22.49 17.83 -15.45
C ASP A 208 -22.71 19.24 -14.86
N GLN A 209 -21.79 19.70 -14.01
CA GLN A 209 -21.83 21.06 -13.45
C GLN A 209 -21.49 22.16 -14.47
N GLN A 210 -20.86 21.83 -15.61
CA GLN A 210 -20.55 22.78 -16.68
C GLN A 210 -21.68 22.90 -17.72
N THR A 211 -22.55 21.89 -17.85
CA THR A 211 -23.64 21.88 -18.83
C THR A 211 -24.90 22.58 -18.37
N ASP A 212 -25.07 22.80 -17.06
CA ASP A 212 -26.22 23.52 -16.52
C ASP A 212 -25.93 25.03 -16.44
N GLY A 213 -26.11 25.71 -17.57
CA GLY A 213 -25.95 27.16 -17.76
C GLY A 213 -27.01 28.01 -17.04
N THR A 214 -27.40 27.64 -15.81
CA THR A 214 -28.34 28.39 -15.00
C THR A 214 -27.58 29.36 -14.11
N LYS A 215 -27.77 30.67 -14.35
CA LYS A 215 -27.14 31.78 -13.63
C LYS A 215 -27.22 31.62 -12.10
N VAL A 216 -26.12 31.21 -11.48
CA VAL A 216 -25.98 31.25 -10.01
C VAL A 216 -25.76 32.73 -9.62
N PRO A 217 -26.49 33.29 -8.63
CA PRO A 217 -26.19 34.62 -8.11
C PRO A 217 -24.74 34.63 -7.61
N LYS A 218 -24.02 35.74 -7.81
CA LYS A 218 -22.68 35.97 -7.25
C LYS A 218 -22.75 35.97 -5.70
N GLY A 219 -22.88 34.80 -5.10
CA GLY A 219 -22.48 34.55 -3.73
C GLY A 219 -20.96 34.45 -3.74
N THR A 220 -20.30 35.33 -3.00
CA THR A 220 -18.86 35.21 -2.75
C THR A 220 -18.56 33.77 -2.32
N PRO A 221 -17.53 33.11 -2.90
CA PRO A 221 -17.18 31.78 -2.45
C PRO A 221 -16.83 31.89 -0.98
N LYS A 222 -17.58 31.21 -0.11
CA LYS A 222 -17.14 31.00 1.28
C LYS A 222 -15.87 30.17 1.17
N THR A 223 -14.73 30.85 1.19
CA THR A 223 -13.43 30.22 1.37
C THR A 223 -13.56 29.36 2.62
N LYS A 224 -13.54 28.04 2.48
CA LYS A 224 -13.35 27.17 3.65
C LYS A 224 -12.08 27.70 4.29
N SER A 225 -12.18 28.20 5.52
CA SER A 225 -11.02 28.64 6.28
C SER A 225 -9.99 27.50 6.20
N PRO A 226 -8.72 27.78 5.87
CA PRO A 226 -7.71 26.73 5.84
C PRO A 226 -7.78 26.00 7.18
N PHE A 227 -8.05 24.70 7.13
CA PHE A 227 -7.96 23.86 8.32
C PHE A 227 -6.49 23.91 8.74
N VAL A 228 -6.23 24.49 9.90
CA VAL A 228 -4.90 24.53 10.49
C VAL A 228 -4.54 23.09 10.85
N LEU A 229 -3.76 22.45 10.00
CA LEU A 229 -3.09 21.18 10.27
C LEU A 229 -1.98 21.43 11.30
N LEU A 230 -2.28 21.90 12.50
CA LEU A 230 -1.29 22.00 13.57
C LEU A 230 -1.96 22.16 14.93
N ARG A 231 -1.74 21.19 15.82
CA ARG A 231 -1.72 21.40 17.27
C ARG A 231 -0.50 22.30 17.56
N LEU A 232 -0.63 23.62 17.38
CA LEU A 232 0.43 24.58 17.72
C LEU A 232 0.91 24.38 19.17
N ASP A 233 -0.02 24.05 20.07
CA ASP A 233 0.25 23.85 21.50
C ASP A 233 1.23 22.68 21.77
N LYS A 234 1.30 21.68 20.87
CA LYS A 234 2.24 20.55 21.02
C LYS A 234 3.58 20.75 20.30
N MET A 235 3.63 21.61 19.27
CA MET A 235 4.90 21.94 18.61
C MET A 235 5.76 22.90 19.45
N ASN A 236 5.14 23.78 20.24
CA ASN A 236 5.86 24.62 21.20
C ASN A 236 6.63 23.81 22.27
N ASN A 237 6.22 22.56 22.53
CA ASN A 237 6.91 21.65 23.44
C ASN A 237 8.06 20.86 22.80
N VAL A 238 8.20 20.89 21.47
CA VAL A 238 9.23 20.11 20.75
C VAL A 238 10.21 21.02 20.01
N PHE A 239 9.82 22.25 19.68
CA PHE A 239 10.70 23.26 19.09
C PHE A 239 10.66 24.56 19.89
N GLY A 240 11.51 24.64 20.91
CA GLY A 240 12.34 25.84 21.14
C GLY A 240 11.68 27.17 21.51
N MET A 241 10.49 27.20 22.13
CA MET A 241 9.95 28.43 22.75
C MET A 241 9.31 28.21 24.14
N GLY A 242 9.30 26.98 24.66
CA GLY A 242 8.79 26.62 25.99
C GLY A 242 9.83 26.08 26.97
N TYR A 243 11.10 25.97 26.56
CA TYR A 243 12.23 25.71 27.47
C TYR A 243 13.00 27.02 27.64
N PRO A 244 13.32 27.47 28.87
CA PRO A 244 14.22 28.59 29.07
C PRO A 244 15.57 28.23 28.43
N SER A 245 15.81 28.79 27.25
CA SER A 245 17.05 28.66 26.52
C SER A 245 18.11 29.40 27.32
N GLN A 246 19.02 28.61 27.90
CA GLN A 246 20.19 29.02 28.68
C GLN A 246 19.88 29.53 30.11
N PRO A 247 20.60 29.02 31.13
CA PRO A 247 20.59 29.62 32.47
C PRO A 247 21.04 31.08 32.38
N THR A 248 20.15 32.01 32.72
CA THR A 248 20.46 33.46 32.76
C THR A 248 21.15 33.89 34.05
N MET A 249 21.30 33.00 35.03
CA MET A 249 22.02 33.26 36.28
C MET A 249 23.38 32.56 36.27
N SER A 250 24.38 33.23 36.83
CA SER A 250 25.66 32.58 37.13
C SER A 250 25.48 31.52 38.22
N GLN A 251 26.40 30.56 38.29
CA GLN A 251 26.35 29.47 39.29
C GLN A 251 26.29 30.01 40.72
N GLU A 252 27.06 31.07 41.01
CA GLU A 252 27.07 31.74 42.31
C GLU A 252 25.73 32.37 42.65
N GLU A 253 25.13 33.07 41.68
CA GLU A 253 23.86 33.77 41.85
C GLU A 253 22.72 32.78 42.11
N TYR A 254 22.75 31.63 41.41
CA TYR A 254 21.81 30.54 41.62
C TYR A 254 21.96 29.93 43.02
N LEU A 255 23.19 29.69 43.48
CA LEU A 255 23.46 29.17 44.82
C LEU A 255 22.92 30.12 45.92
N GLN A 256 23.11 31.43 45.75
CA GLN A 256 22.58 32.44 46.67
C GLN A 256 21.04 32.45 46.69
N TYR A 257 20.41 32.30 45.52
CA TYR A 257 18.95 32.19 45.43
C TYR A 257 18.43 30.95 46.17
N GLU A 258 19.07 29.80 46.00
CA GLU A 258 18.69 28.57 46.71
C GLU A 258 18.94 28.63 48.23
N LEU A 259 20.03 29.30 48.66
CA LEU A 259 20.29 29.58 50.08
C LEU A 259 19.23 30.49 50.69
N LYS A 260 18.76 31.50 49.94
CA LYS A 260 17.71 32.43 50.38
C LYS A 260 16.33 31.77 50.42
N THR A 261 16.05 30.91 49.44
CA THR A 261 14.79 30.15 49.39
C THR A 261 14.76 28.94 50.32
N GLY A 262 15.87 28.67 51.03
CA GLY A 262 15.95 27.63 52.06
C GLY A 262 15.95 26.20 51.51
N LYS A 263 16.18 26.03 50.19
CA LYS A 263 16.23 24.72 49.53
C LYS A 263 17.56 23.99 49.71
N ILE A 264 18.62 24.70 50.08
CA ILE A 264 19.91 24.09 50.41
C ILE A 264 19.99 23.83 51.91
N VAL A 265 20.23 22.56 52.26
CA VAL A 265 20.47 22.11 53.64
C VAL A 265 21.86 22.59 54.07
N LYS A 266 21.91 23.58 54.98
CA LYS A 266 23.19 24.13 55.52
C LYS A 266 23.87 23.21 56.53
N ASN A 267 23.16 22.23 57.08
CA ASN A 267 23.68 21.30 58.09
C ASN A 267 24.11 19.97 57.43
N TYR A 268 25.28 19.95 56.81
CA TYR A 268 25.97 18.69 56.55
C TYR A 268 26.71 18.26 57.82
N GLY A 269 26.01 17.59 58.74
CA GLY A 269 26.66 17.13 59.97
C GLY A 269 25.81 16.53 61.09
N GLU A 270 24.47 16.47 60.99
CA GLU A 270 23.65 15.87 62.05
C GLU A 270 22.69 14.83 61.47
N LYS A 271 23.00 13.55 61.74
CA LYS A 271 22.11 12.42 61.44
C LYS A 271 20.86 12.53 62.32
N THR A 272 19.74 12.96 61.74
CA THR A 272 18.42 12.73 62.34
C THR A 272 17.77 11.52 61.69
N THR A 273 17.62 10.51 62.53
CA THR A 273 17.09 9.17 62.32
C THR A 273 15.61 9.16 61.91
N ASN A 274 15.26 8.17 61.07
CA ASN A 274 13.93 7.65 60.71
C ASN A 274 13.12 8.38 59.62
N GLN A 275 13.00 7.75 58.45
CA GLN A 275 11.89 6.82 58.17
C GLN A 275 12.23 5.90 56.99
N ASN A 276 11.94 4.61 57.17
CA ASN A 276 12.10 3.52 56.20
C ASN A 276 11.39 3.82 54.88
N THR A 277 12.10 3.67 53.76
CA THR A 277 11.50 3.16 52.52
C THR A 277 12.51 2.17 51.95
N GLN A 278 12.21 0.89 52.18
CA GLN A 278 12.94 -0.23 51.60
C GLN A 278 12.75 -0.17 50.07
N HIS A 279 13.85 -0.09 49.34
CA HIS A 279 13.89 -0.59 47.97
C HIS A 279 13.76 -2.11 48.06
N SER A 280 12.56 -2.64 47.82
CA SER A 280 12.39 -4.06 47.52
C SER A 280 12.51 -4.28 46.02
N ASP A 281 13.39 -5.19 45.65
CA ASP A 281 13.53 -5.74 44.31
C ASP A 281 12.33 -6.67 43.99
N ASP A 282 11.11 -6.12 44.00
CA ASP A 282 9.85 -6.87 43.79
C ASP A 282 9.34 -6.77 42.33
N ASP A 283 10.24 -6.76 41.35
CA ASP A 283 9.86 -6.87 39.92
C ASP A 283 9.58 -8.33 39.48
N ASP A 284 9.83 -9.32 40.35
CA ASP A 284 9.66 -10.76 40.10
C ASP A 284 8.44 -11.39 40.83
N ASN A 285 7.48 -10.59 41.30
CA ASN A 285 6.28 -11.15 41.91
C ASN A 285 5.35 -11.72 40.82
N ASP A 286 5.04 -13.01 40.88
CA ASP A 286 4.17 -13.73 39.92
C ASP A 286 2.82 -13.01 39.70
N GLU A 287 2.30 -12.31 40.70
CA GLU A 287 1.09 -11.50 40.60
C GLU A 287 1.23 -10.30 39.63
N ASN A 288 2.40 -9.65 39.57
CA ASN A 288 2.65 -8.55 38.65
C ASN A 288 2.81 -9.06 37.21
N ILE A 289 3.39 -10.25 37.04
CA ILE A 289 3.47 -10.93 35.74
C ILE A 289 2.08 -11.34 35.27
N MET A 290 1.24 -11.88 36.17
CA MET A 290 -0.16 -12.21 35.87
C MET A 290 -0.97 -10.98 35.51
N LYS A 291 -0.86 -9.87 36.26
CA LYS A 291 -1.52 -8.60 35.91
C LYS A 291 -1.08 -8.04 34.56
N LYS A 292 0.21 -8.15 34.21
CA LYS A 292 0.72 -7.74 32.89
C LYS A 292 0.14 -8.64 31.78
N ARG A 293 0.03 -9.95 32.00
CA ARG A 293 -0.59 -10.90 31.06
C ARG A 293 -2.09 -10.64 30.88
N GLU A 294 -2.82 -10.42 31.97
CA GLU A 294 -4.26 -10.07 31.94
C GLU A 294 -4.51 -8.73 31.24
N TRP A 295 -3.59 -7.76 31.39
CA TRP A 295 -3.68 -6.48 30.69
C TRP A 295 -3.44 -6.60 29.18
N ASP A 296 -2.51 -7.47 28.75
CA ASP A 296 -2.30 -7.78 27.33
C ASP A 296 -3.52 -8.52 26.74
N GLU A 297 -4.08 -9.48 27.47
CA GLU A 297 -5.26 -10.22 27.02
C GLU A 297 -6.53 -9.36 26.97
N PHE A 298 -6.69 -8.39 27.89
CA PHE A 298 -7.76 -7.39 27.81
C PHE A 298 -7.61 -6.46 26.59
N LYS A 299 -6.37 -6.06 26.23
CA LYS A 299 -6.09 -5.25 25.03
C LYS A 299 -6.45 -5.99 23.75
N ASP A 300 -6.14 -7.28 23.69
CA ASP A 300 -6.45 -8.13 22.53
C ASP A 300 -7.93 -8.53 22.48
N GLY A 301 -8.58 -8.71 23.63
CA GLY A 301 -10.01 -9.04 23.76
C GLY A 301 -10.97 -7.86 23.57
N CYS A 302 -10.52 -6.61 23.74
CA CYS A 302 -11.33 -5.42 23.44
C CYS A 302 -11.47 -5.12 21.93
N ILE A 303 -10.99 -6.01 21.06
CA ILE A 303 -11.30 -6.01 19.62
C ILE A 303 -12.43 -7.02 19.34
N VAL A 304 -13.57 -6.92 20.02
CA VAL A 304 -14.89 -7.32 19.49
C VAL A 304 -15.97 -6.66 20.34
N LEU A 305 -16.57 -5.59 19.81
CA LEU A 305 -18.03 -5.39 19.66
C LEU A 305 -18.26 -4.27 18.65
#